data_AF-A0A7Y0J6A2-F1
#
_entry.id   AF-A0A7Y0J6A2-F1
#
_cell.length_a   1.000
_cell.length_b   1.000
_cell.length_c   1.000
_cell.angle_alpha   90.00
_cell.angle_beta   90.00
_cell.angle_gamma   90.00
#
_symmetry.space_group_name_H-M   'P 1'
#
loop_
_entity.id
_entity.type
_entity.pdbx_description
1 polymer ?
#
loop_
_entity_poly.entity_id
_entity_poly.type
_entity_poly.pdbx_seq_one_letter_code
_entity_poly.pdbx_strand_id
1 'polypeptide(L)'
;MSRAALLVLADGRFPAGGHAHSGGAEAAVRAGRITGVADLADFCRGRLHTAGLVAAALAGAAALGRDPVELDAAADARTPSPALRLAARKLGRQLMRAARATWPVPELDALAREFPKGAHQPVVLGLTARAAGLGPEEAAYCAAYESVSGPATATVRLLSLDPFDATAVLARLAPELDQVVERAVAAARRVAAEGVDALPACSAPLLEIAAEAHAAWPVRLFAS
;
A
#
# COMPACT_ATOMS: atom_id res chain seq x y z
N MET A 1 10.92 -18.27 -10.47
CA MET A 1 10.58 -17.27 -9.44
C MET A 1 10.49 -17.97 -8.10
N SER A 2 11.12 -17.44 -7.04
CA SER A 2 11.10 -18.08 -5.72
C SER A 2 9.90 -17.58 -4.91
N ARG A 3 8.93 -18.45 -4.62
CA ARG A 3 7.79 -18.12 -3.74
C ARG A 3 8.22 -17.69 -2.34
N ALA A 4 9.40 -18.12 -1.89
CA ALA A 4 9.95 -17.71 -0.60
C ALA A 4 10.26 -16.19 -0.56
N ALA A 5 10.63 -15.58 -1.69
CA ALA A 5 10.90 -14.14 -1.75
C ALA A 5 9.62 -13.32 -1.53
N LEU A 6 8.47 -13.80 -2.02
CA LEU A 6 7.17 -13.22 -1.71
C LEU A 6 6.89 -13.25 -0.21
N LEU A 7 7.14 -14.39 0.45
CA LEU A 7 6.95 -14.51 1.90
C LEU A 7 7.84 -13.52 2.68
N VAL A 8 9.09 -13.32 2.25
CA VAL A 8 9.98 -12.32 2.87
C VAL A 8 9.46 -10.90 2.67
N LEU A 9 9.03 -10.55 1.46
CA LEU A 9 8.53 -9.20 1.15
C LEU A 9 7.20 -8.89 1.85
N ALA A 10 6.31 -9.88 1.96
CA ALA A 10 5.01 -9.75 2.60
C ALA A 10 5.05 -9.93 4.13
N ASP A 11 6.19 -10.32 4.71
CA ASP A 11 6.33 -10.49 6.15
C ASP A 11 6.15 -9.15 6.86
N GLY A 12 5.24 -9.09 7.83
CA GLY A 12 5.02 -7.89 8.64
C GLY A 12 6.26 -7.45 9.46
N ARG A 13 7.29 -8.29 9.56
CA ARG A 13 8.58 -7.98 10.19
C ARG A 13 9.61 -7.42 9.21
N PHE A 14 9.32 -7.43 7.90
CA PHE A 14 10.18 -6.78 6.92
C PHE A 14 10.26 -5.28 7.25
N PRO A 15 11.46 -4.67 7.35
CA PRO A 15 11.64 -3.36 7.96
C PRO A 15 11.25 -2.18 7.02
N ALA A 16 10.06 -2.26 6.42
CA ALA A 16 9.49 -1.24 5.53
C ALA A 16 8.72 -0.13 6.28
N GLY A 17 8.53 -0.25 7.60
CA GLY A 17 7.95 0.80 8.45
C GLY A 17 6.41 0.83 8.50
N GLY A 18 5.72 -0.11 7.83
CA GLY A 18 4.25 -0.16 7.76
C GLY A 18 3.56 -0.18 9.13
N HIS A 19 4.14 -0.86 10.12
CA HIS A 19 3.61 -0.97 11.49
C HIS A 19 3.50 0.36 12.26
N ALA A 20 4.14 1.44 11.79
CA ALA A 20 3.98 2.78 12.36
C ALA A 20 2.77 3.55 11.80
N HIS A 21 2.09 3.02 10.78
CA HIS A 21 0.98 3.67 10.08
C HIS A 21 -0.31 2.86 10.27
N SER A 22 -1.43 3.55 10.50
CA SER A 22 -2.73 2.92 10.75
C SER A 22 -3.52 2.64 9.47
N GLY A 23 -3.09 3.20 8.33
CA GLY A 23 -3.90 3.21 7.11
C GLY A 23 -5.23 3.95 7.33
N GLY A 24 -5.21 5.08 8.05
CA GLY A 24 -6.42 5.86 8.36
C GLY A 24 -7.35 5.23 9.40
N ALA A 25 -7.03 4.05 9.94
CA ALA A 25 -7.86 3.40 10.95
C ALA A 25 -7.95 4.22 12.25
N GLU A 26 -6.87 4.90 12.65
CA GLU A 26 -6.88 5.75 13.85
C GLU A 26 -7.90 6.89 13.71
N ALA A 27 -7.93 7.55 12.56
CA ALA A 27 -8.91 8.59 12.25
C ALA A 27 -10.34 8.04 12.18
N ALA A 28 -10.53 6.86 11.61
CA ALA A 28 -11.83 6.22 11.50
C ALA A 28 -12.38 5.76 12.87
N VAL A 29 -11.54 5.21 13.74
CA VAL A 29 -11.88 4.86 15.12
C VAL A 29 -12.28 6.11 15.91
N ARG A 30 -11.47 7.19 15.84
CA ARG A 30 -11.78 8.44 16.55
C ARG A 30 -13.10 9.06 16.09
N ALA A 31 -13.45 8.89 14.82
CA ALA A 31 -14.70 9.37 14.25
C ALA A 31 -15.90 8.45 14.50
N GLY A 32 -15.75 7.35 15.25
CA GLY A 32 -16.81 6.38 15.51
C GLY A 32 -17.24 5.58 14.28
N ARG A 33 -16.40 5.51 13.24
CA ARG A 33 -16.68 4.74 12.01
C ARG A 33 -16.15 3.32 12.07
N ILE A 34 -15.22 3.05 12.99
CA ILE A 34 -14.79 1.70 13.34
C ILE A 34 -14.96 1.56 14.84
N THR A 35 -15.92 0.75 15.25
CA THR A 35 -16.22 0.47 16.66
C THR A 35 -16.06 -1.02 17.00
N GLY A 36 -15.96 -1.88 15.98
CA GLY A 36 -15.79 -3.31 16.14
C GLY A 36 -15.38 -4.03 14.86
N VAL A 37 -15.44 -5.36 14.91
CA VAL A 37 -14.97 -6.27 13.86
C VAL A 37 -15.76 -6.13 12.55
N ALA A 38 -17.07 -5.89 12.64
CA ALA A 38 -17.92 -5.67 11.46
C ALA A 38 -17.50 -4.39 10.71
N ASP A 39 -17.39 -3.28 11.42
CA ASP A 39 -16.95 -2.01 10.84
C ASP A 39 -15.53 -2.08 10.28
N LEU A 40 -14.63 -2.83 10.93
CA LEU A 40 -13.28 -3.09 10.42
C LEU A 40 -13.34 -3.81 9.07
N ALA A 41 -14.20 -4.82 8.92
CA ALA A 41 -14.37 -5.53 7.66
C ALA A 41 -14.85 -4.59 6.54
N ASP A 42 -15.84 -3.76 6.81
CA ASP A 42 -16.35 -2.79 5.84
C ASP A 42 -15.31 -1.72 5.49
N PHE A 43 -14.55 -1.25 6.48
CA PHE A 43 -13.45 -0.29 6.26
C PHE A 43 -12.34 -0.90 5.39
N CYS A 44 -11.91 -2.12 5.68
CA CYS A 44 -10.90 -2.83 4.91
C CYS A 44 -11.37 -3.11 3.48
N ARG A 45 -12.63 -3.53 3.29
CA ARG A 45 -13.23 -3.71 1.96
C ARG A 45 -13.23 -2.40 1.17
N GLY A 46 -13.68 -1.30 1.79
CA GLY A 46 -13.69 0.02 1.16
C GLY A 46 -12.28 0.46 0.73
N ARG A 47 -11.27 0.27 1.60
CA ARG A 47 -9.87 0.52 1.29
C ARG A 47 -9.36 -0.33 0.14
N LEU A 48 -9.62 -1.64 0.18
CA LEU A 48 -9.16 -2.61 -0.81
C LEU A 48 -9.66 -2.24 -2.22
N HIS A 49 -10.94 -1.89 -2.36
CA HIS A 49 -11.54 -1.56 -3.66
C HIS A 49 -11.19 -0.15 -4.18
N THR A 50 -10.57 0.70 -3.36
CA THR A 50 -10.20 2.08 -3.72
C THR A 50 -8.68 2.24 -3.72
N ALA A 51 -8.10 2.74 -2.63
CA ALA A 51 -6.67 2.98 -2.50
C ALA A 51 -5.84 1.69 -2.65
N GLY A 52 -6.36 0.55 -2.21
CA GLY A 52 -5.74 -0.76 -2.36
C GLY A 52 -5.61 -1.19 -3.83
N LEU A 53 -6.67 -1.07 -4.61
CA LEU A 53 -6.67 -1.32 -6.06
C LEU A 53 -5.67 -0.42 -6.79
N VAL A 54 -5.65 0.88 -6.46
CA VAL A 54 -4.70 1.84 -7.04
C VAL A 54 -3.25 1.46 -6.71
N ALA A 55 -2.96 1.17 -5.44
CA ALA A 55 -1.64 0.74 -5.00
C ALA A 55 -1.20 -0.57 -5.67
N ALA A 56 -2.10 -1.55 -5.76
CA ALA A 56 -1.84 -2.83 -6.42
C ALA A 56 -1.53 -2.66 -7.91
N ALA A 57 -2.24 -1.78 -8.61
CA ALA A 57 -2.01 -1.54 -10.03
C ALA A 57 -0.67 -0.81 -10.28
N LEU A 58 -0.32 0.17 -9.44
CA LEU A 58 0.98 0.85 -9.48
C LEU A 58 2.14 -0.12 -9.21
N ALA A 59 2.01 -0.96 -8.18
CA ALA A 59 3.01 -1.97 -7.85
C ALA A 59 3.15 -3.00 -8.98
N GLY A 60 2.04 -3.48 -9.54
CA GLY A 60 2.04 -4.38 -10.70
C GLY A 60 2.73 -3.75 -11.92
N ALA A 61 2.47 -2.47 -12.21
CA ALA A 61 3.09 -1.77 -13.33
C ALA A 61 4.60 -1.57 -13.13
N ALA A 62 5.04 -1.21 -11.93
CA ALA A 62 6.46 -1.11 -11.60
C ALA A 62 7.15 -2.49 -11.69
N ALA A 63 6.49 -3.57 -11.27
CA ALA A 63 7.01 -4.93 -11.42
C ALA A 63 7.12 -5.38 -12.89
N LEU A 64 6.25 -4.88 -13.78
CA LEU A 64 6.34 -5.04 -15.24
C LEU A 64 7.44 -4.17 -15.89
N GLY A 65 8.22 -3.43 -15.09
CA GLY A 65 9.30 -2.57 -15.56
C GLY A 65 8.81 -1.35 -16.32
N ARG A 66 7.61 -0.83 -16.02
CA ARG A 66 7.21 0.51 -16.50
C ARG A 66 8.07 1.59 -15.81
N ASP A 67 8.19 2.75 -16.43
CA ASP A 67 9.04 3.84 -15.92
C ASP A 67 8.59 4.25 -14.50
N PRO A 68 9.44 4.07 -13.47
CA PRO A 68 9.07 4.39 -12.10
C PRO A 68 8.86 5.89 -11.86
N VAL A 69 9.43 6.79 -12.69
CA VAL A 69 9.22 8.24 -12.57
C VAL A 69 7.81 8.60 -13.04
N GLU A 70 7.38 8.06 -14.18
CA GLU A 70 6.03 8.23 -14.70
C GLU A 70 4.98 7.65 -13.72
N LEU A 71 5.28 6.47 -13.15
CA LEU A 71 4.43 5.86 -12.13
C LEU A 71 4.38 6.66 -10.83
N ASP A 72 5.47 7.31 -10.40
CA ASP A 72 5.46 8.17 -9.21
C ASP A 72 4.56 9.39 -9.42
N ALA A 73 4.63 10.03 -10.59
CA ALA A 73 3.75 11.13 -10.96
C ALA A 73 2.28 10.67 -11.05
N ALA A 74 2.03 9.48 -11.61
CA ALA A 74 0.71 8.86 -11.67
C ALA A 74 0.15 8.55 -10.27
N ALA A 75 1.01 8.16 -9.32
CA ALA A 75 0.64 7.94 -7.93
C ALA A 75 0.31 9.26 -7.20
N ASP A 76 1.06 10.33 -7.48
CA ASP A 76 0.80 11.66 -6.92
C ASP A 76 -0.58 12.18 -7.37
N ALA A 77 -0.89 12.06 -8.68
CA ALA A 77 -2.18 12.47 -9.25
C ALA A 77 -3.38 11.70 -8.67
N ARG A 78 -3.17 10.44 -8.25
CA ARG A 78 -4.19 9.59 -7.63
C ARG A 78 -4.26 9.73 -6.11
N THR A 79 -3.42 10.57 -5.51
CA THR A 79 -3.38 10.83 -4.06
C THR A 79 -3.56 12.32 -3.79
N PRO A 80 -4.80 12.87 -3.85
CA PRO A 80 -5.03 14.30 -3.68
C PRO A 80 -4.46 14.88 -2.37
N SER A 81 -4.62 14.18 -1.25
CA SER A 81 -4.16 14.61 0.08
C SER A 81 -2.64 14.78 0.15
N PRO A 82 -2.12 15.99 0.44
CA PRO A 82 -0.72 16.18 0.78
C PRO A 82 -0.23 15.31 1.95
N ALA A 83 -1.07 15.08 2.97
CA ALA A 83 -0.74 14.22 4.10
C ALA A 83 -0.51 12.76 3.68
N LEU A 84 -1.36 12.21 2.81
CA LEU A 84 -1.19 10.87 2.28
C LEU A 84 0.01 10.77 1.33
N ARG A 85 0.27 11.77 0.48
CA ARG A 85 1.49 11.82 -0.34
C ARG A 85 2.75 11.80 0.51
N LEU A 86 2.78 12.59 1.58
CA LEU A 86 3.90 12.61 2.52
C LEU A 86 4.09 11.26 3.23
N ALA A 87 2.99 10.62 3.66
CA ALA A 87 3.03 9.30 4.28
C ALA A 87 3.53 8.23 3.29
N ALA A 88 3.00 8.21 2.06
CA ALA A 88 3.39 7.26 1.03
C ALA A 88 4.88 7.40 0.66
N ARG A 89 5.40 8.62 0.57
CA ARG A 89 6.83 8.87 0.32
C ARG A 89 7.71 8.49 1.51
N LYS A 90 7.25 8.71 2.75
CA LYS A 90 7.94 8.24 3.97
C LYS A 90 8.08 6.72 3.99
N LEU A 91 6.97 6.00 3.74
CA LEU A 91 6.96 4.55 3.63
C LEU A 91 7.83 4.06 2.48
N GLY A 92 7.75 4.71 1.30
CA GLY A 92 8.59 4.38 0.16
C GLY A 92 10.08 4.53 0.43
N ARG A 93 10.51 5.56 1.19
CA ARG A 93 11.91 5.67 1.64
C ARG A 93 12.35 4.53 2.54
N GLN A 94 11.50 4.13 3.50
CA GLN A 94 11.85 3.03 4.41
C GLN A 94 11.91 1.70 3.68
N LEU A 95 10.92 1.42 2.83
CA LEU A 95 10.92 0.27 1.94
C LEU A 95 12.16 0.25 1.04
N MET A 96 12.54 1.37 0.43
CA MET A 96 13.74 1.48 -0.41
C MET A 96 15.02 1.13 0.35
N ARG A 97 15.15 1.55 1.61
CA ARG A 97 16.31 1.21 2.45
C ARG A 97 16.40 -0.30 2.71
N ALA A 98 15.27 -0.92 3.06
CA ALA A 98 15.20 -2.36 3.27
C ALA A 98 15.49 -3.13 1.96
N ALA A 99 14.84 -2.73 0.87
CA ALA A 99 14.99 -3.35 -0.46
C ALA A 99 16.44 -3.35 -0.94
N ARG A 100 17.16 -2.23 -0.83
CA ARG A 100 18.57 -2.13 -1.25
C ARG A 100 19.50 -3.01 -0.42
N ALA A 101 19.17 -3.26 0.84
CA ALA A 101 19.94 -4.18 1.69
C ALA A 101 19.64 -5.65 1.38
N THR A 102 18.41 -5.98 0.97
CA THR A 102 17.97 -7.36 0.75
C THR A 102 18.19 -7.85 -0.69
N TRP A 103 17.94 -7.00 -1.69
CA TRP A 103 18.04 -7.31 -3.12
C TRP A 103 18.74 -6.18 -3.88
N PRO A 104 20.07 -6.06 -3.75
CA PRO A 104 20.81 -4.95 -4.34
C PRO A 104 20.81 -5.04 -5.88
N VAL A 105 20.15 -4.08 -6.54
CA VAL A 105 20.15 -3.91 -8.00
C VAL A 105 20.31 -2.43 -8.37
N PRO A 106 20.96 -2.09 -9.50
CA PRO A 106 21.21 -0.70 -9.90
C PRO A 106 19.95 0.17 -10.04
N GLU A 107 18.82 -0.42 -10.40
CA GLU A 107 17.56 0.31 -10.57
C GLU A 107 17.02 0.87 -9.25
N LEU A 108 17.22 0.17 -8.12
CA LEU A 108 16.84 0.69 -6.79
C LEU A 108 17.71 1.89 -6.41
N ASP A 109 19.02 1.84 -6.69
CA ASP A 109 19.93 2.96 -6.47
C ASP A 109 19.60 4.16 -7.36
N ALA A 110 19.20 3.92 -8.60
CA ALA A 110 18.78 4.96 -9.53
C ALA A 110 17.51 5.67 -9.01
N LEU A 111 16.49 4.92 -8.61
CA LEU A 111 15.25 5.49 -8.08
C LEU A 111 15.47 6.26 -6.78
N ALA A 112 16.33 5.74 -5.89
CA ALA A 112 16.67 6.43 -4.64
C ALA A 112 17.40 7.77 -4.87
N ARG A 113 18.22 7.86 -5.93
CA ARG A 113 18.89 9.10 -6.34
C ARG A 113 17.92 10.09 -6.97
N GLU A 114 16.99 9.61 -7.79
CA GLU A 114 15.96 10.43 -8.43
C GLU A 114 15.02 11.06 -7.39
N PHE A 115 14.61 10.28 -6.40
CA PHE A 115 13.72 10.74 -5.32
C PHE A 115 14.44 10.70 -3.97
N PRO A 116 15.34 11.65 -3.66
CA PRO A 116 16.06 11.67 -2.37
C PRO A 116 15.12 11.86 -1.17
N LYS A 117 13.94 12.45 -1.40
CA LYS A 117 12.84 12.56 -0.42
C LYS A 117 11.83 11.41 -0.51
N GLY A 118 12.07 10.39 -1.31
CA GLY A 118 11.23 9.20 -1.46
C GLY A 118 10.24 9.26 -2.61
N ALA A 119 10.19 8.15 -3.34
CA ALA A 119 9.09 7.81 -4.23
C ALA A 119 7.90 7.24 -3.45
N HIS A 120 6.73 7.20 -4.07
CA HIS A 120 5.53 6.57 -3.55
C HIS A 120 5.76 5.09 -3.26
N GLN A 121 5.35 4.63 -2.07
CA GLN A 121 5.57 3.26 -1.62
C GLN A 121 5.14 2.17 -2.62
N PRO A 122 3.98 2.26 -3.31
CA PRO A 122 3.57 1.22 -4.26
C PRO A 122 4.54 1.06 -5.45
N VAL A 123 5.15 2.16 -5.91
CA VAL A 123 6.15 2.13 -6.99
C VAL A 123 7.43 1.44 -6.51
N VAL A 124 7.88 1.80 -5.29
CA VAL A 124 9.04 1.16 -4.66
C VAL A 124 8.77 -0.33 -4.41
N LEU A 125 7.56 -0.70 -4.00
CA LEU A 125 7.15 -2.09 -3.78
C LEU A 125 7.22 -2.92 -5.05
N GLY A 126 6.68 -2.42 -6.16
CA GLY A 126 6.75 -3.12 -7.43
C GLY A 126 8.18 -3.30 -7.94
N LEU A 127 9.01 -2.26 -7.82
CA LEU A 127 10.43 -2.35 -8.19
C LEU A 127 11.19 -3.33 -7.28
N THR A 128 10.88 -3.35 -5.98
CA THR A 128 11.44 -4.30 -5.01
C THR A 128 11.03 -5.74 -5.33
N ALA A 129 9.76 -5.96 -5.67
CA ALA A 129 9.26 -7.27 -6.08
C ALA A 129 10.00 -7.77 -7.33
N ARG A 130 10.19 -6.90 -8.34
CA ARG A 130 10.99 -7.21 -9.53
C ARG A 130 12.43 -7.56 -9.18
N ALA A 131 13.08 -6.78 -8.29
CA ALA A 131 14.44 -7.05 -7.83
C ALA A 131 14.56 -8.41 -7.10
N ALA A 132 13.49 -8.82 -6.40
CA ALA A 132 13.37 -10.12 -5.76
C ALA A 132 13.03 -11.28 -6.73
N GLY A 133 12.88 -11.00 -8.02
CA GLY A 133 12.51 -11.98 -9.05
C GLY A 133 11.04 -12.41 -8.99
N LEU A 134 10.16 -11.52 -8.52
CA LEU A 134 8.70 -11.68 -8.48
C LEU A 134 8.03 -10.94 -9.65
N GLY A 135 6.82 -11.36 -10.00
CA GLY A 135 6.02 -10.78 -11.07
C GLY A 135 5.02 -9.72 -10.58
N PRO A 136 4.19 -9.20 -11.50
CA PRO A 136 3.17 -8.19 -11.19
C PRO A 136 2.08 -8.69 -10.26
N GLU A 137 1.74 -9.98 -10.34
CA GLU A 137 0.71 -10.59 -9.49
C GLU A 137 1.18 -10.57 -8.03
N GLU A 138 2.40 -11.04 -7.75
CA GLU A 138 2.97 -11.00 -6.39
C GLU A 138 3.10 -9.58 -5.85
N ALA A 139 3.55 -8.62 -6.67
CA ALA A 139 3.65 -7.22 -6.27
C ALA A 139 2.28 -6.61 -5.93
N ALA A 140 1.27 -6.91 -6.75
CA ALA A 140 -0.10 -6.47 -6.52
C ALA A 140 -0.70 -7.10 -5.25
N TYR A 141 -0.43 -8.40 -5.00
CA TYR A 141 -0.80 -9.08 -3.75
C TYR A 141 -0.21 -8.40 -2.52
N CYS A 142 1.10 -8.09 -2.53
CA CYS A 142 1.74 -7.37 -1.43
C CYS A 142 1.06 -6.02 -1.15
N ALA A 143 0.85 -5.19 -2.18
CA ALA A 143 0.22 -3.89 -2.02
C ALA A 143 -1.24 -3.99 -1.53
N ALA A 144 -2.03 -4.90 -2.12
CA ALA A 144 -3.42 -5.10 -1.75
C ALA A 144 -3.54 -5.60 -0.30
N TYR A 145 -2.69 -6.56 0.09
CA TYR A 145 -2.68 -7.09 1.45
C TYR A 145 -2.20 -6.06 2.49
N GLU A 146 -1.16 -5.28 2.19
CA GLU A 146 -0.71 -4.19 3.06
C GLU A 146 -1.83 -3.16 3.29
N SER A 147 -2.66 -2.89 2.27
CA SER A 147 -3.76 -1.93 2.36
C SER A 147 -4.84 -2.28 3.40
N VAL A 148 -5.01 -3.57 3.73
CA VAL A 148 -6.00 -4.09 4.68
C VAL A 148 -5.39 -4.59 5.99
N SER A 149 -4.17 -5.13 5.96
CA SER A 149 -3.48 -5.62 7.16
C SER A 149 -3.01 -4.48 8.08
N GLY A 150 -2.64 -3.31 7.53
CA GLY A 150 -2.33 -2.11 8.32
C GLY A 150 -3.48 -1.70 9.25
N PRO A 151 -4.69 -1.42 8.72
CA PRO A 151 -5.87 -1.15 9.52
C PRO A 151 -6.21 -2.23 10.54
N ALA A 152 -6.18 -3.51 10.16
CA ALA A 152 -6.52 -4.61 11.06
C ALA A 152 -5.58 -4.64 12.28
N THR A 153 -4.26 -4.56 12.05
CA THR A 153 -3.28 -4.53 13.15
C THR A 153 -3.39 -3.27 14.00
N ALA A 154 -3.73 -2.13 13.40
CA ALA A 154 -3.95 -0.89 14.12
C ALA A 154 -5.18 -0.98 15.05
N THR A 155 -6.29 -1.57 14.60
CA THR A 155 -7.51 -1.67 15.41
C THR A 155 -7.36 -2.56 16.64
N VAL A 156 -6.51 -3.59 16.60
CA VAL A 156 -6.15 -4.38 17.80
C VAL A 156 -5.53 -3.45 18.87
N ARG A 157 -4.65 -2.53 18.46
CA ARG A 157 -4.00 -1.59 19.39
C ARG A 157 -4.90 -0.43 19.82
N LEU A 158 -5.85 -0.02 18.98
CA LEU A 158 -6.72 1.13 19.21
C LEU A 158 -7.98 0.79 20.01
N LEU A 159 -8.56 -0.38 19.79
CA LEU A 159 -9.85 -0.81 20.34
C LEU A 159 -9.73 -2.05 21.24
N SER A 160 -8.54 -2.63 21.38
CA SER A 160 -8.33 -3.91 22.06
C SER A 160 -9.19 -5.04 21.47
N LEU A 161 -9.41 -5.01 20.15
CA LEU A 161 -10.07 -6.12 19.45
C LEU A 161 -9.24 -7.40 19.61
N ASP A 162 -9.93 -8.54 19.63
CA ASP A 162 -9.26 -9.83 19.60
C ASP A 162 -8.41 -9.96 18.31
N PRO A 163 -7.09 -10.21 18.42
CA PRO A 163 -6.23 -10.44 17.25
C PRO A 163 -6.70 -11.58 16.33
N PHE A 164 -7.38 -12.59 16.89
CA PHE A 164 -7.96 -13.68 16.12
C PHE A 164 -9.11 -13.18 15.23
N ASP A 165 -9.96 -12.30 15.74
CA ASP A 165 -11.06 -11.71 14.97
C ASP A 165 -10.56 -10.78 13.87
N ALA A 166 -9.56 -9.94 14.17
CA ALA A 166 -8.94 -9.08 13.18
C ALA A 166 -8.28 -9.90 12.05
N THR A 167 -7.63 -11.01 12.39
CA THR A 167 -7.07 -11.95 11.40
C THR A 167 -8.16 -12.65 10.60
N ALA A 168 -9.28 -13.02 11.24
CA ALA A 168 -10.42 -13.64 10.56
C ALA A 168 -11.07 -12.69 9.54
N VAL A 169 -11.06 -11.37 9.78
CA VAL A 169 -11.47 -10.37 8.78
C VAL A 169 -10.58 -10.46 7.53
N LEU A 170 -9.26 -10.49 7.70
CA LEU A 170 -8.32 -10.59 6.58
C LEU A 170 -8.52 -11.89 5.79
N ALA A 171 -8.70 -13.01 6.48
CA ALA A 171 -8.97 -14.30 5.85
C ALA A 171 -10.27 -14.29 5.02
N ARG A 172 -11.33 -13.65 5.54
CA ARG A 172 -12.61 -13.51 4.81
C ARG A 172 -12.51 -12.59 3.58
N LEU A 173 -11.61 -11.62 3.59
CA LEU A 173 -11.38 -10.71 2.46
C LEU A 173 -10.53 -11.34 1.34
N ALA A 174 -9.89 -12.49 1.56
CA ALA A 174 -8.98 -13.09 0.58
C ALA A 174 -9.59 -13.28 -0.82
N PRO A 175 -10.83 -13.78 -0.99
CA PRO A 175 -11.44 -13.89 -2.32
C PRO A 175 -11.66 -12.55 -3.03
N GLU A 176 -11.96 -11.48 -2.27
CA GLU A 176 -12.10 -10.12 -2.83
C GLU A 176 -10.73 -9.54 -3.20
N LEU A 177 -9.70 -9.88 -2.42
CA LEU A 177 -8.32 -9.50 -2.70
C LEU A 177 -7.84 -10.11 -4.02
N ASP A 178 -8.15 -11.38 -4.28
CA ASP A 178 -7.87 -12.03 -5.57
C ASP A 178 -8.50 -11.27 -6.75
N GLN A 179 -9.77 -10.88 -6.63
CA GLN A 179 -10.48 -10.11 -7.67
C GLN A 179 -9.89 -8.70 -7.87
N VAL A 180 -9.43 -8.06 -6.79
CA VAL A 180 -8.78 -6.74 -6.86
C VAL A 180 -7.43 -6.85 -7.52
N VAL A 181 -6.64 -7.87 -7.19
CA VAL A 181 -5.34 -8.14 -7.81
C VAL A 181 -5.49 -8.45 -9.30
N GLU A 182 -6.47 -9.27 -9.70
CA GLU A 182 -6.73 -9.55 -11.11
C GLU A 182 -7.01 -8.26 -11.89
N ARG A 183 -7.89 -7.39 -11.38
CA ARG A 183 -8.20 -6.09 -12.00
C ARG A 183 -6.97 -5.18 -12.03
N ALA A 184 -6.19 -5.14 -10.96
CA ALA A 184 -4.98 -4.34 -10.86
C ALA A 184 -3.94 -4.76 -11.91
N VAL A 185 -3.67 -6.06 -12.03
CA VAL A 185 -2.69 -6.61 -12.97
C VAL A 185 -3.17 -6.43 -14.41
N ALA A 186 -4.46 -6.61 -14.68
CA ALA A 186 -5.04 -6.34 -16.00
C ALA A 186 -4.82 -4.87 -16.41
N ALA A 187 -5.07 -3.91 -15.51
CA ALA A 187 -4.80 -2.50 -15.77
C ALA A 187 -3.30 -2.20 -15.94
N ALA A 188 -2.45 -2.78 -15.09
CA ALA A 188 -1.00 -2.62 -15.15
C ALA A 188 -0.41 -3.09 -16.50
N ARG A 189 -0.93 -4.18 -17.07
CA ARG A 189 -0.51 -4.70 -18.38
C ARG A 189 -0.87 -3.72 -19.52
N ARG A 190 -2.01 -3.03 -19.44
CA ARG A 190 -2.43 -2.06 -20.47
C ARG A 190 -1.57 -0.80 -20.53
N VAL A 191 -0.83 -0.47 -19.46
CA VAL A 191 0.09 0.70 -19.43
C VAL A 191 1.07 0.69 -20.61
N ALA A 192 1.47 -0.49 -21.10
CA ALA A 192 2.36 -0.62 -22.25
C ALA A 192 1.79 0.01 -23.54
N ALA A 193 0.47 0.00 -23.72
CA ALA A 193 -0.22 0.47 -24.92
C ALA A 193 -0.97 1.78 -24.70
N GLU A 194 -1.50 1.99 -23.49
CA GLU A 194 -2.41 3.08 -23.14
C GLU A 194 -1.77 4.13 -22.21
N GLY A 195 -0.53 3.93 -21.77
CA GLY A 195 0.14 4.81 -20.80
C GLY A 195 -0.42 4.68 -19.38
N VAL A 196 0.06 5.53 -18.46
CA VAL A 196 -0.34 5.47 -17.04
C VAL A 196 -1.82 5.80 -16.79
N ASP A 197 -2.54 6.35 -17.76
CA ASP A 197 -3.98 6.60 -17.67
C ASP A 197 -4.81 5.31 -17.68
N ALA A 198 -4.22 4.18 -18.12
CA ALA A 198 -4.85 2.87 -18.01
C ALA A 198 -5.01 2.41 -16.55
N LEU A 199 -4.22 2.95 -15.62
CA LEU A 199 -4.27 2.58 -14.21
C LEU A 199 -5.53 3.13 -13.54
N PRO A 200 -6.17 2.36 -12.63
CA PRO A 200 -7.37 2.81 -11.93
C PRO A 200 -7.11 4.11 -11.14
N ALA A 201 -8.14 4.94 -11.04
CA ALA A 201 -8.13 6.20 -10.28
C ALA A 201 -9.27 6.24 -9.25
N CYS A 202 -9.65 5.08 -8.71
CA CYS A 202 -10.67 4.97 -7.68
C CYS A 202 -10.26 5.78 -6.44
N SER A 203 -11.07 6.74 -6.05
CA SER A 203 -10.79 7.63 -4.92
C SER A 203 -11.46 7.14 -3.64
N ALA A 204 -10.89 7.52 -2.50
CA ALA A 204 -11.45 7.28 -1.18
C ALA A 204 -11.58 8.59 -0.41
N PRO A 205 -12.56 9.46 -0.74
CA PRO A 205 -12.62 10.82 -0.20
C PRO A 205 -12.57 10.90 1.33
N LEU A 206 -13.19 9.95 2.03
CA LEU A 206 -13.13 9.89 3.49
C LEU A 206 -11.73 9.61 4.03
N LEU A 207 -10.92 8.80 3.36
CA LEU A 207 -9.53 8.57 3.74
C LEU A 207 -8.68 9.81 3.49
N GLU A 208 -8.88 10.48 2.36
CA GLU A 208 -8.19 11.71 1.99
C GLU A 208 -8.44 12.82 3.03
N ILE A 209 -9.72 13.08 3.34
CA ILE A 209 -10.12 14.11 4.30
C ILE A 209 -9.66 13.74 5.71
N ALA A 210 -9.81 12.47 6.10
CA ALA A 210 -9.43 12.01 7.43
C ALA A 210 -7.91 12.08 7.64
N ALA A 211 -7.10 11.86 6.61
CA ALA A 211 -5.65 11.98 6.68
C ALA A 211 -5.21 13.42 6.92
N GLU A 212 -5.82 14.41 6.26
CA GLU A 212 -5.56 15.82 6.52
C GLU A 212 -5.97 16.21 7.95
N ALA A 213 -7.13 15.75 8.41
CA ALA A 213 -7.57 15.99 9.78
C ALA A 213 -6.61 15.36 10.80
N HIS A 214 -6.22 14.10 10.60
CA HIS A 214 -5.25 13.38 11.43
C HIS A 214 -3.89 14.08 11.43
N ALA A 215 -3.44 14.61 10.29
CA ALA A 215 -2.18 15.34 10.18
C ALA A 215 -2.09 16.53 11.15
N ALA A 216 -3.22 17.16 11.44
CA ALA A 216 -3.34 18.31 12.34
C ALA A 216 -3.53 17.94 13.82
N TRP A 217 -3.65 16.65 14.17
CA TRP A 217 -3.87 16.26 15.58
C TRP A 217 -2.64 16.50 16.46
N PRO A 218 -2.84 17.05 17.67
CA PRO A 218 -1.74 17.33 18.60
C PRO A 218 -1.11 16.05 19.18
N VAL A 219 -1.91 14.99 19.32
CA VAL A 219 -1.47 13.69 19.84
C VAL A 219 -1.99 12.59 18.92
N ARG A 220 -1.09 11.69 18.52
CA ARG A 220 -1.38 10.55 17.64
C ARG A 220 -0.59 9.33 18.07
N LEU A 221 -1.19 8.15 17.92
CA LEU A 221 -0.55 6.86 18.18
C LEU A 221 0.13 6.30 16.92
N PHE A 222 -0.32 6.70 15.73
CA PHE A 222 0.27 6.31 14.45
C PHE A 222 0.75 7.53 13.66
N ALA A 223 1.72 7.31 12.78
CA ALA A 223 2.32 8.34 11.95
C ALA A 223 1.39 8.85 10.84
N SER A 224 0.39 8.04 10.44
CA SER A 224 -0.74 8.37 9.55
C SER A 224 -1.86 7.33 9.65
#